data_AF-A0A7R9WL01-F1
#
_entry.id   AF-A0A7R9WL01-F1
#
_cell.length_a   1.000
_cell.length_b   1.000
_cell.length_c   1.000
_cell.angle_alpha   90.00
_cell.angle_beta   90.00
_cell.angle_gamma   90.00
#
_symmetry.space_group_name_H-M   'P 1'
#
loop_
_entity.id
_entity.type
_entity.pdbx_description
1 polymer ?
#
loop_
_entity_poly.entity_id
_entity_poly.type
_entity_poly.pdbx_seq_one_letter_code
_entity_poly.pdbx_strand_id
1 'polypeptide(L)'
;YCECVASQERATFLEKAPVLSVRLAMLEAVGDFDQALDLCLTYLRALGCGFTRQKFIRKSMICAYVKETKEKFIPSIDQIKTMNTVVDPVILQTVQLLEYGGSLAYLQPDVDLYEMMRCRLVRLLFERGLFDEAGITLASFSGVLMHRYGDFEKARELAELAMAVQDCLPSLAFKPRTIVTNHVYVFGWIQPVHSQMKHFMEAYNLALRVGKTFLVGSSLMWYVNVCLVAGIEL
;
A
#
# COMPACT_ATOMS: atom_id res chain seq x y z
N TYR A 1 15.49 4.16 -25.82
CA TYR A 1 15.59 2.71 -25.54
C TYR A 1 14.28 2.16 -24.97
N CYS A 2 13.74 2.69 -23.88
CA CYS A 2 12.47 2.22 -23.29
C CYS A 2 11.26 2.25 -24.25
N GLU A 3 11.14 3.28 -25.09
CA GLU A 3 10.05 3.37 -26.08
C GLU A 3 10.13 2.28 -27.15
N CYS A 4 11.34 1.94 -27.59
CA CYS A 4 11.59 0.93 -28.62
C CYS A 4 11.30 -0.49 -28.13
N VAL A 5 11.39 -0.75 -26.81
CA VAL A 5 11.01 -2.02 -26.20
C VAL A 5 9.51 -2.06 -25.88
N ALA A 6 8.95 -0.94 -25.42
CA ALA A 6 7.51 -0.82 -25.17
C ALA A 6 6.69 -1.01 -26.47
N SER A 7 7.21 -0.56 -27.61
CA SER A 7 6.59 -0.67 -28.94
C SER A 7 6.72 -2.05 -29.60
N GLN A 8 7.42 -3.02 -29.00
CA GLN A 8 7.52 -4.37 -29.57
C GLN A 8 6.21 -5.13 -29.40
N GLU A 9 5.53 -5.46 -30.50
CA GLU A 9 4.26 -6.20 -30.49
C GLU A 9 4.41 -7.66 -30.04
N ARG A 10 5.62 -8.24 -30.16
CA ARG A 10 5.89 -9.65 -29.86
C ARG A 10 6.16 -9.96 -28.39
N ALA A 11 6.43 -8.95 -27.56
CA ALA A 11 6.69 -9.15 -26.14
C ALA A 11 5.37 -9.22 -25.36
N THR A 12 5.23 -10.26 -24.54
CA THR A 12 4.14 -10.43 -23.60
C THR A 12 4.12 -9.29 -22.58
N PHE A 13 2.96 -9.07 -21.95
CA PHE A 13 2.78 -8.01 -20.96
C PHE A 13 3.80 -8.11 -19.81
N LEU A 14 4.08 -9.34 -19.34
CA LEU A 14 5.03 -9.59 -18.26
C LEU A 14 6.48 -9.28 -18.68
N GLU A 15 6.84 -9.53 -19.93
CA GLU A 15 8.18 -9.19 -20.46
C GLU A 15 8.39 -7.67 -20.54
N LYS A 16 7.32 -6.89 -20.67
CA LYS A 16 7.37 -5.43 -20.66
C LYS A 16 7.36 -4.81 -19.26
N ALA A 17 7.07 -5.58 -18.21
CA ALA A 17 6.95 -5.07 -16.86
C ALA A 17 8.21 -4.36 -16.32
N PRO A 18 9.45 -4.86 -16.54
CA PRO A 18 10.65 -4.14 -16.10
C PRO A 18 10.80 -2.76 -16.77
N VAL A 19 10.46 -2.66 -18.06
CA VAL A 19 10.51 -1.40 -18.82
C VAL A 19 9.48 -0.41 -18.29
N LEU A 20 8.30 -0.91 -17.95
CA LEU A 20 7.26 -0.10 -17.29
C LEU A 20 7.77 0.45 -15.96
N SER A 21 8.34 -0.39 -15.09
CA SER A 21 8.85 0.03 -13.79
C SER A 21 9.93 1.11 -13.91
N VAL A 22 10.86 0.97 -14.87
CA VAL A 22 11.87 2.00 -15.16
C VAL A 22 11.24 3.29 -15.66
N ARG A 23 10.25 3.19 -16.57
CA ARG A 23 9.57 4.38 -17.09
C ARG A 23 8.79 5.12 -16.02
N LEU A 24 8.08 4.41 -15.14
CA LEU A 24 7.38 4.99 -13.99
C LEU A 24 8.36 5.69 -13.05
N ALA A 25 9.48 5.04 -12.71
CA ALA A 25 10.52 5.64 -11.88
C ALA A 25 11.16 6.90 -12.50
N MET A 26 11.34 6.92 -13.83
CA MET A 26 11.82 8.11 -14.55
C MET A 26 10.82 9.28 -14.47
N LEU A 27 9.53 9.00 -14.66
CA LEU A 27 8.48 10.03 -14.59
C LEU A 27 8.38 10.61 -13.18
N GLU A 28 8.44 9.75 -12.17
CA GLU A 28 8.50 10.16 -10.77
C GLU A 28 9.72 11.03 -10.46
N ALA A 29 10.91 10.66 -10.98
CA ALA A 29 12.13 11.44 -10.79
C ALA A 29 12.08 12.83 -11.43
N VAL A 30 11.33 12.99 -12.53
CA VAL A 30 11.11 14.29 -13.21
C VAL A 30 9.91 15.05 -12.60
N GLY A 31 9.15 14.42 -11.70
CA GLY A 31 7.98 15.01 -11.05
C GLY A 31 6.71 15.00 -11.90
N ASP A 32 6.69 14.28 -13.02
CA ASP A 32 5.51 14.14 -13.89
C ASP A 32 4.59 13.01 -13.38
N PHE A 33 4.00 13.27 -12.21
CA PHE A 33 3.11 12.32 -11.54
C PHE A 33 1.83 12.03 -12.34
N ASP A 34 1.34 13.00 -13.10
CA ASP A 34 0.15 12.83 -13.95
C ASP A 34 0.39 11.81 -15.04
N GLN A 35 1.52 11.92 -15.77
CA GLN A 35 1.86 10.95 -16.79
C GLN A 35 2.19 9.58 -16.18
N ALA A 36 2.84 9.54 -15.02
CA ALA A 36 3.11 8.30 -14.30
C ALA A 36 1.79 7.58 -13.91
N LEU A 37 0.82 8.33 -13.41
CA LEU A 37 -0.49 7.79 -13.04
C LEU A 37 -1.28 7.33 -14.26
N ASP A 38 -1.30 8.09 -15.35
CA ASP A 38 -1.96 7.69 -16.60
C ASP A 38 -1.38 6.41 -17.19
N LEU A 39 -0.05 6.28 -17.15
CA LEU A 39 0.64 5.07 -17.54
C LEU A 39 0.22 3.90 -16.64
N CYS A 40 0.27 4.07 -15.32
CA CYS A 40 -0.17 3.06 -14.36
C CYS A 40 -1.61 2.59 -14.62
N LEU A 41 -2.55 3.51 -14.80
CA LEU A 41 -3.96 3.22 -15.07
C LEU A 41 -4.18 2.48 -16.40
N THR A 42 -3.40 2.83 -17.42
CA THR A 42 -3.45 2.15 -18.73
C THR A 42 -3.04 0.69 -18.60
N TYR A 43 -1.98 0.41 -17.85
CA TYR A 43 -1.48 -0.94 -17.63
C TYR A 43 -2.40 -1.75 -16.69
N LEU A 44 -2.93 -1.13 -15.64
CA LEU A 44 -3.94 -1.75 -14.79
C LEU A 44 -5.19 -2.15 -15.60
N ARG A 45 -5.63 -1.31 -16.54
CA ARG A 45 -6.73 -1.66 -17.45
C ARG A 45 -6.40 -2.86 -18.34
N ALA A 46 -5.17 -2.96 -18.86
CA ALA A 46 -4.74 -4.11 -19.65
C ALA A 46 -4.71 -5.42 -18.84
N LEU A 47 -4.48 -5.34 -17.54
CA LEU A 47 -4.56 -6.45 -16.59
C LEU A 47 -5.99 -6.78 -16.11
N GLY A 48 -7.02 -6.13 -16.69
CA GLY A 48 -8.42 -6.32 -16.29
C GLY A 48 -8.80 -5.59 -14.99
N CYS A 49 -7.96 -4.68 -14.51
CA CYS A 49 -8.18 -3.86 -13.31
C CYS A 49 -8.37 -2.38 -13.68
N GLY A 50 -9.49 -2.05 -14.33
CA GLY A 50 -9.75 -0.68 -14.79
C GLY A 50 -10.24 0.27 -13.71
N PHE A 51 -9.71 1.49 -13.69
CA PHE A 51 -10.28 2.63 -12.96
C PHE A 51 -10.65 3.75 -13.94
N THR A 52 -11.72 4.48 -13.64
CA THR A 52 -12.12 5.66 -14.44
C THR A 52 -11.36 6.90 -13.98
N ARG A 53 -10.91 7.73 -14.92
CA ARG A 53 -10.29 9.03 -14.61
C ARG A 53 -11.32 10.11 -14.22
N GLN A 54 -12.60 9.87 -14.50
CA GLN A 54 -13.67 10.83 -14.23
C GLN A 54 -13.99 10.91 -12.73
N LYS A 55 -13.61 12.03 -12.11
CA LYS A 55 -13.77 12.27 -10.65
C LYS A 55 -15.21 12.07 -10.17
N PHE A 56 -16.19 12.59 -10.89
CA PHE A 56 -17.60 12.50 -10.48
C PHE A 56 -18.10 11.04 -10.41
N ILE A 57 -17.70 10.20 -11.37
CA ILE A 57 -18.07 8.78 -11.37
C ILE A 57 -17.42 8.09 -10.18
N ARG A 58 -16.13 8.30 -9.92
CA ARG A 58 -15.46 7.70 -8.75
C ARG A 58 -16.13 8.10 -7.45
N LYS A 59 -16.42 9.39 -7.28
CA LYS A 59 -17.10 9.92 -6.10
C LYS A 59 -18.46 9.27 -5.86
N SER A 60 -19.20 8.92 -6.92
CA SER A 60 -20.47 8.19 -6.77
C SER A 60 -20.32 6.70 -6.40
N MET A 61 -19.19 6.09 -6.72
CA MET A 61 -18.96 4.65 -6.52
C MET A 61 -18.18 4.33 -5.24
N ILE A 62 -17.36 5.27 -4.74
CA ILE A 62 -16.39 4.98 -3.69
C ILE A 62 -17.04 4.47 -2.40
N CYS A 63 -18.15 5.07 -1.98
CA CYS A 63 -18.88 4.62 -0.78
C CYS A 63 -19.33 3.16 -0.89
N ALA A 64 -19.82 2.72 -2.06
CA ALA A 64 -20.19 1.34 -2.29
C ALA A 64 -18.95 0.43 -2.28
N TYR A 65 -17.87 0.86 -2.93
CA TYR A 65 -16.60 0.13 -2.95
C TYR A 65 -16.02 -0.13 -1.55
N VAL A 66 -15.98 0.91 -0.71
CA VAL A 66 -15.49 0.81 0.66
C VAL A 66 -16.42 -0.05 1.49
N LYS A 67 -17.74 0.16 1.41
CA LYS A 67 -18.73 -0.63 2.14
C LYS A 67 -18.61 -2.12 1.83
N GLU A 68 -18.62 -2.49 0.55
CA GLU A 68 -18.44 -3.87 0.11
C GLU A 68 -17.09 -4.48 0.56
N THR A 69 -16.01 -3.68 0.56
CA THR A 69 -14.70 -4.16 0.99
C THR A 69 -14.64 -4.37 2.50
N LYS A 70 -15.29 -3.50 3.27
CA LYS A 70 -15.41 -3.59 4.73
C LYS A 70 -16.28 -4.78 5.14
N GLU A 71 -17.37 -5.02 4.41
CA GLU A 71 -18.33 -6.10 4.68
C GLU A 71 -17.84 -7.47 4.22
N LYS A 72 -16.82 -7.53 3.37
CA LYS A 72 -16.16 -8.79 3.02
C LYS A 72 -15.56 -9.44 4.25
N PHE A 73 -15.57 -10.77 4.23
CA PHE A 73 -15.01 -11.60 5.28
C PHE A 73 -13.54 -11.24 5.53
N ILE A 74 -13.25 -10.81 6.76
CA ILE A 74 -11.90 -10.60 7.25
C ILE A 74 -11.46 -11.91 7.90
N PRO A 75 -10.41 -12.58 7.40
CA PRO A 75 -9.95 -13.83 7.96
C PRO A 75 -9.39 -13.64 9.36
N SER A 76 -9.57 -14.65 10.22
CA SER A 76 -8.90 -14.68 11.51
C SER A 76 -7.39 -14.87 11.34
N ILE A 77 -6.62 -14.55 12.39
CA ILE A 77 -5.16 -14.75 12.40
C ILE A 77 -4.78 -16.20 12.09
N ASP A 78 -5.55 -17.18 12.61
CA ASP A 78 -5.27 -18.59 12.34
C ASP A 78 -5.61 -18.99 10.90
N GLN A 79 -6.63 -18.38 10.30
CA GLN A 79 -6.92 -18.59 8.88
C GLN A 79 -5.80 -18.01 8.00
N ILE A 80 -5.25 -16.84 8.35
CA ILE A 80 -4.13 -16.22 7.63
C ILE A 80 -2.92 -17.14 7.54
N LYS A 81 -2.58 -17.83 8.64
CA LYS A 81 -1.44 -18.78 8.64
C LYS A 81 -1.61 -19.92 7.63
N THR A 82 -2.86 -20.22 7.26
CA THR A 82 -3.20 -21.28 6.29
C THR A 82 -3.47 -20.74 4.88
N MET A 83 -3.45 -19.42 4.68
CA MET A 83 -3.66 -18.83 3.36
C MET A 83 -2.47 -19.13 2.44
N ASN A 84 -2.78 -19.47 1.20
CA ASN A 84 -1.75 -19.70 0.19
C ASN A 84 -1.03 -18.39 -0.17
N THR A 85 0.26 -18.49 -0.44
CA THR A 85 1.04 -17.39 -1.04
C THR A 85 0.76 -17.33 -2.53
N VAL A 86 0.49 -16.13 -3.04
CA VAL A 86 0.27 -15.86 -4.46
C VAL A 86 1.58 -16.03 -5.23
N VAL A 87 1.57 -16.90 -6.23
CA VAL A 87 2.69 -17.14 -7.15
C VAL A 87 2.40 -16.69 -8.59
N ASP A 88 1.15 -16.34 -8.89
CA ASP A 88 0.74 -15.92 -10.24
C ASP A 88 1.39 -14.55 -10.57
N PRO A 89 2.26 -14.49 -11.59
CA PRO A 89 2.99 -13.27 -11.93
C PRO A 89 2.05 -12.14 -12.39
N VAL A 90 0.88 -12.43 -12.95
CA VAL A 90 -0.09 -11.42 -13.38
C VAL A 90 -0.71 -10.75 -12.16
N ILE A 91 -1.05 -11.54 -11.13
CA ILE A 91 -1.61 -11.00 -9.88
C ILE A 91 -0.56 -10.17 -9.15
N LEU A 92 0.67 -10.68 -9.02
CA LEU A 92 1.76 -9.95 -8.38
C LEU A 92 2.06 -8.64 -9.11
N GLN A 93 2.05 -8.63 -10.44
CA GLN A 93 2.23 -7.40 -11.22
C GLN A 93 1.07 -6.41 -11.03
N THR A 94 -0.16 -6.91 -10.89
CA THR A 94 -1.34 -6.09 -10.59
C THR A 94 -1.21 -5.45 -9.21
N VAL A 95 -0.79 -6.21 -8.20
CA VAL A 95 -0.55 -5.71 -6.83
C VAL A 95 0.51 -4.61 -6.83
N GLN A 96 1.64 -4.83 -7.50
CA GLN A 96 2.71 -3.82 -7.60
C GLN A 96 2.22 -2.53 -8.25
N LEU A 97 1.44 -2.62 -9.34
CA LEU A 97 0.89 -1.44 -10.00
C LEU A 97 -0.17 -0.74 -9.16
N LEU A 98 -1.01 -1.47 -8.42
CA LEU A 98 -1.98 -0.88 -7.50
C LEU A 98 -1.29 -0.16 -6.33
N GLU A 99 -0.24 -0.75 -5.76
CA GLU A 99 0.56 -0.13 -4.70
C GLU A 99 1.25 1.15 -5.18
N TYR A 100 1.83 1.10 -6.39
CA TYR A 100 2.48 2.23 -7.02
C TYR A 100 1.48 3.35 -7.37
N GLY A 101 0.43 3.01 -8.13
CA GLY A 101 -0.63 3.94 -8.52
C GLY A 101 -1.36 4.54 -7.33
N GLY A 102 -1.56 3.77 -6.26
CA GLY A 102 -2.12 4.28 -5.02
C GLY A 102 -1.20 5.30 -4.37
N SER A 103 0.11 5.06 -4.36
CA SER A 103 1.08 6.04 -3.82
C SER A 103 1.07 7.34 -4.64
N LEU A 104 0.97 7.26 -5.97
CA LEU A 104 0.81 8.44 -6.83
C LEU A 104 -0.51 9.18 -6.57
N ALA A 105 -1.63 8.46 -6.47
CA ALA A 105 -2.93 9.06 -6.18
C ALA A 105 -2.93 9.81 -4.85
N TYR A 106 -2.23 9.28 -3.83
CA TYR A 106 -2.03 9.95 -2.55
C TYR A 106 -1.20 11.24 -2.67
N LEU A 107 -0.13 11.23 -3.48
CA LEU A 107 0.71 12.40 -3.73
C LEU A 107 0.00 13.49 -4.57
N GLN A 108 -0.95 13.11 -5.43
CA GLN A 108 -1.72 14.00 -6.31
C GLN A 108 -3.10 14.41 -5.74
N PRO A 109 -3.21 14.54 -4.42
CA PRO A 109 -4.46 14.52 -3.63
C PRO A 109 -5.74 13.90 -4.25
N ASP A 110 -5.62 12.80 -5.01
CA ASP A 110 -6.78 12.11 -5.60
C ASP A 110 -7.26 11.00 -4.65
N VAL A 111 -7.87 11.46 -3.56
CA VAL A 111 -8.28 10.60 -2.43
C VAL A 111 -9.24 9.49 -2.88
N ASP A 112 -10.20 9.79 -3.75
CA ASP A 112 -11.15 8.79 -4.25
C ASP A 112 -10.42 7.66 -5.01
N LEU A 113 -9.43 8.00 -5.83
CA LEU A 113 -8.66 6.99 -6.57
C LEU A 113 -7.77 6.17 -5.63
N TYR A 114 -7.11 6.82 -4.68
CA TYR A 114 -6.33 6.14 -3.64
C TYR A 114 -7.19 5.09 -2.92
N GLU A 115 -8.36 5.49 -2.42
CA GLU A 115 -9.26 4.59 -1.69
C GLU A 115 -9.74 3.42 -2.56
N MET A 116 -10.15 3.67 -3.82
CA MET A 116 -10.54 2.61 -4.74
C MET A 116 -9.42 1.58 -4.96
N MET A 117 -8.17 2.03 -5.09
CA MET A 117 -7.01 1.15 -5.25
C MET A 117 -6.73 0.34 -3.99
N ARG A 118 -6.83 0.94 -2.79
CA ARG A 118 -6.70 0.21 -1.53
C ARG A 118 -7.81 -0.83 -1.34
N CYS A 119 -9.06 -0.49 -1.69
CA CYS A 119 -10.14 -1.47 -1.70
C CYS A 119 -9.83 -2.65 -2.64
N ARG A 120 -9.31 -2.37 -3.84
CA ARG A 120 -8.97 -3.43 -4.79
C ARG A 120 -7.85 -4.33 -4.30
N LEU A 121 -6.82 -3.78 -3.67
CA LEU A 121 -5.73 -4.53 -3.05
C LEU A 121 -6.23 -5.46 -1.94
N VAL A 122 -7.06 -4.95 -1.03
CA VAL A 122 -7.65 -5.76 0.05
C VAL A 122 -8.52 -6.89 -0.52
N ARG A 123 -9.32 -6.59 -1.56
CA ARG A 123 -10.10 -7.62 -2.25
C ARG A 123 -9.21 -8.70 -2.87
N LEU A 124 -8.11 -8.32 -3.53
CA LEU A 124 -7.17 -9.28 -4.11
C LEU A 124 -6.52 -10.15 -3.03
N LEU A 125 -6.13 -9.57 -1.91
CA LEU A 125 -5.58 -10.30 -0.76
C LEU A 125 -6.54 -11.40 -0.30
N PHE A 126 -7.81 -11.07 -0.07
CA PHE A 126 -8.80 -12.05 0.38
C PHE A 126 -9.26 -13.03 -0.70
N GLU A 127 -9.23 -12.64 -1.98
CA GLU A 127 -9.64 -13.48 -3.11
C GLU A 127 -8.54 -14.46 -3.55
N ARG A 128 -7.27 -14.07 -3.44
CA ARG A 128 -6.15 -14.75 -4.11
C ARG A 128 -5.10 -15.30 -3.15
N GLY A 129 -5.04 -14.80 -1.92
CA GLY A 129 -4.05 -15.23 -0.93
C GLY A 129 -3.03 -14.15 -0.61
N LEU A 130 -2.01 -14.54 0.15
CA LEU A 130 -0.99 -13.63 0.67
C LEU A 130 0.02 -13.26 -0.41
N PHE A 131 0.42 -11.99 -0.43
CA PHE A 131 1.56 -11.47 -1.19
C PHE A 131 2.43 -10.65 -0.24
N ASP A 132 3.66 -10.33 -0.64
CA ASP A 132 4.63 -9.65 0.21
C ASP A 132 4.13 -8.31 0.77
N GLU A 133 3.27 -7.61 0.02
CA GLU A 133 2.62 -6.35 0.38
C GLU A 133 1.35 -6.50 1.21
N ALA A 134 0.94 -7.72 1.61
CA ALA A 134 -0.36 -7.94 2.27
C ALA A 134 -0.51 -7.15 3.58
N GLY A 135 0.56 -7.07 4.39
CA GLY A 135 0.58 -6.28 5.62
C GLY A 135 0.34 -4.78 5.34
N ILE A 136 1.09 -4.20 4.40
CA ILE A 136 0.95 -2.78 4.06
C ILE A 136 -0.39 -2.48 3.38
N THR A 137 -0.95 -3.42 2.61
CA THR A 137 -2.29 -3.32 2.03
C THR A 137 -3.35 -3.14 3.12
N LEU A 138 -3.33 -4.00 4.15
CA LEU A 138 -4.27 -3.92 5.27
C LEU A 138 -4.04 -2.65 6.12
N ALA A 139 -2.79 -2.30 6.39
CA ALA A 139 -2.41 -1.10 7.15
C ALA A 139 -2.83 0.20 6.44
N SER A 140 -2.75 0.25 5.11
CA SER A 140 -3.15 1.42 4.35
C SER A 140 -4.67 1.56 4.31
N PHE A 141 -5.40 0.45 4.21
CA PHE A 141 -6.87 0.47 4.22
C PHE A 141 -7.44 0.75 5.61
N SER A 142 -6.81 0.28 6.68
CA SER A 142 -7.21 0.65 8.05
C SER A 142 -7.09 2.17 8.29
N GLY A 143 -6.03 2.81 7.77
CA GLY A 143 -5.90 4.27 7.77
C GLY A 143 -7.02 4.98 7.02
N VAL A 144 -7.49 4.44 5.88
CA VAL A 144 -8.66 4.95 5.15
C VAL A 144 -9.91 4.89 6.04
N LEU A 145 -10.18 3.74 6.65
CA LEU A 145 -11.35 3.58 7.53
C LEU A 145 -11.33 4.54 8.71
N MET A 146 -10.17 4.73 9.35
CA MET A 146 -10.04 5.65 10.47
C MET A 146 -10.20 7.11 10.03
N HIS A 147 -9.37 7.59 9.11
CA HIS A 147 -9.28 9.03 8.82
C HIS A 147 -10.42 9.55 7.95
N ARG A 148 -10.95 8.72 7.05
CA ARG A 148 -12.01 9.14 6.14
C ARG A 148 -13.40 8.83 6.67
N TYR A 149 -13.54 7.64 7.25
CA TYR A 149 -14.85 7.11 7.64
C TYR A 149 -15.09 7.13 9.15
N GLY A 150 -14.10 7.51 9.96
CA GLY A 150 -14.24 7.58 11.42
C GLY A 150 -14.48 6.21 12.07
N ASP A 151 -14.13 5.12 11.38
CA ASP A 151 -14.38 3.76 11.85
C ASP A 151 -13.17 3.23 12.62
N PHE A 152 -13.01 3.73 13.85
CA PHE A 152 -11.87 3.44 14.71
C PHE A 152 -11.78 1.97 15.12
N GLU A 153 -12.92 1.32 15.34
CA GLU A 153 -12.96 -0.09 15.75
C GLU A 153 -12.48 -0.99 14.63
N LYS A 154 -13.04 -0.83 13.41
CA LYS A 154 -12.63 -1.65 12.28
C LYS A 154 -11.21 -1.36 11.81
N ALA A 155 -10.80 -0.09 11.89
CA ALA A 155 -9.42 0.29 11.61
C ALA A 155 -8.44 -0.39 12.57
N ARG A 156 -8.76 -0.46 13.87
CA ARG A 156 -7.93 -1.16 14.85
C ARG A 156 -7.82 -2.65 14.54
N GLU A 157 -8.95 -3.33 14.31
CA GLU A 157 -8.98 -4.76 13.94
C GLU A 157 -8.08 -5.04 12.72
N LEU A 158 -8.22 -4.23 11.67
CA LEU A 158 -7.42 -4.40 10.45
C LEU A 158 -5.95 -4.05 10.63
N ALA A 159 -5.61 -3.08 11.48
CA ALA A 159 -4.22 -2.73 11.78
C ALA A 159 -3.51 -3.84 12.58
N GLU A 160 -4.20 -4.44 13.54
CA GLU A 160 -3.71 -5.62 14.27
C GLU A 160 -3.53 -6.81 13.32
N LEU A 161 -4.50 -7.03 12.42
CA LEU A 161 -4.41 -8.04 11.39
C LEU A 161 -3.22 -7.82 10.45
N ALA A 162 -2.98 -6.58 10.03
CA ALA A 162 -1.86 -6.21 9.17
C ALA A 162 -0.51 -6.60 9.78
N MET A 163 -0.34 -6.40 11.10
CA MET A 163 0.86 -6.83 11.82
C MET A 163 0.97 -8.35 11.86
N ALA A 164 -0.12 -9.05 12.19
CA ALA A 164 -0.15 -10.50 12.24
C ALA A 164 0.14 -11.16 10.87
N VAL A 165 -0.40 -10.61 9.78
CA VAL A 165 -0.08 -11.04 8.41
C VAL A 165 1.39 -10.86 8.13
N GLN A 166 1.96 -9.71 8.48
CA GLN A 166 3.36 -9.42 8.22
C GLN A 166 4.31 -10.34 8.97
N ASP A 167 3.94 -10.79 10.17
CA ASP A 167 4.69 -11.78 10.95
C ASP A 167 4.63 -13.20 10.36
N CYS A 168 3.60 -13.50 9.56
CA CYS A 168 3.47 -14.78 8.86
C CYS A 168 4.23 -14.82 7.52
N LEU A 169 4.58 -13.67 6.95
CA LEU A 169 5.29 -13.60 5.67
C LEU A 169 6.78 -13.92 5.84
N PRO A 170 7.38 -14.73 4.95
CA PRO A 170 8.82 -15.02 5.00
C PRO A 170 9.67 -13.79 4.65
N SER A 171 9.12 -12.87 3.86
CA SER A 171 9.79 -11.66 3.40
C SER A 171 9.65 -10.55 4.43
N LEU A 172 10.79 -10.01 4.89
CA LEU A 172 10.84 -8.83 5.75
C LEU A 172 10.80 -7.50 4.97
N ALA A 173 10.77 -7.55 3.63
CA ALA A 173 10.95 -6.38 2.77
C ALA A 173 9.93 -5.25 3.03
N PHE A 174 8.69 -5.62 3.36
CA PHE A 174 7.60 -4.68 3.61
C PHE A 174 7.30 -4.46 5.10
N LYS A 175 7.87 -5.27 6.01
CA LYS A 175 7.63 -5.17 7.45
C LYS A 175 7.89 -3.76 8.03
N PRO A 176 9.00 -3.07 7.71
CA PRO A 176 9.22 -1.71 8.18
C PRO A 176 8.11 -0.76 7.73
N ARG A 177 7.66 -0.88 6.47
CA ARG A 177 6.62 0.00 5.90
C ARG A 177 5.27 -0.26 6.55
N THR A 178 4.92 -1.53 6.80
CA THR A 178 3.70 -1.93 7.51
C THR A 178 3.69 -1.35 8.92
N ILE A 179 4.79 -1.46 9.67
CA ILE A 179 4.93 -0.87 11.01
C ILE A 179 4.69 0.65 10.94
N VAL A 180 5.48 1.38 10.14
CA VAL A 180 5.36 2.85 10.05
C VAL A 180 3.94 3.26 9.69
N THR A 181 3.33 2.62 8.69
CA THR A 181 1.98 2.97 8.20
C THR A 181 0.93 2.76 9.28
N ASN A 182 0.93 1.60 9.95
CA ASN A 182 -0.02 1.32 11.03
C ASN A 182 0.14 2.28 12.21
N HIS A 183 1.37 2.57 12.62
CA HIS A 183 1.61 3.43 13.76
C HIS A 183 1.32 4.90 13.46
N VAL A 184 1.52 5.36 12.23
CA VAL A 184 1.19 6.73 11.81
C VAL A 184 -0.33 6.93 11.68
N TYR A 185 -1.02 6.00 11.01
CA TYR A 185 -2.42 6.21 10.63
C TYR A 185 -3.44 5.61 11.60
N VAL A 186 -3.03 4.67 12.45
CA VAL A 186 -3.96 3.98 13.35
C VAL A 186 -3.47 4.04 14.79
N PHE A 187 -2.39 3.34 15.13
CA PHE A 187 -2.01 3.17 16.53
C PHE A 187 -1.63 4.48 17.23
N GLY A 188 -1.03 5.45 16.52
CA GLY A 188 -0.72 6.77 17.07
C GLY A 188 -1.94 7.56 17.52
N TRP A 189 -3.14 7.22 17.04
CA TRP A 189 -4.41 7.87 17.42
C TRP A 189 -5.15 7.16 18.55
N ILE A 190 -4.82 5.90 18.82
CA ILE A 190 -5.54 5.06 19.80
C ILE A 190 -4.68 4.62 20.98
N GLN A 191 -3.35 4.73 20.87
CA GLN A 191 -2.40 4.38 21.92
C GLN A 191 -1.62 5.62 22.37
N PRO A 192 -1.04 5.59 23.58
CA PRO A 192 -0.23 6.70 24.07
C PRO A 192 0.96 7.01 23.13
N VAL A 193 1.23 8.29 22.91
CA VAL A 193 2.29 8.74 22.00
C VAL A 193 3.67 8.18 22.38
N HIS A 194 3.96 8.09 23.68
CA HIS A 194 5.22 7.57 24.18
C HIS A 194 5.44 6.08 23.85
N SER A 195 4.36 5.30 23.71
CA SER A 195 4.48 3.88 23.37
C SER A 195 4.82 3.65 21.89
N GLN A 196 4.72 4.69 21.05
CA GLN A 196 4.96 4.60 19.61
C GLN A 196 6.45 4.61 19.24
N MET A 197 7.29 5.28 20.05
CA MET A 197 8.72 5.48 19.77
C MET A 197 9.48 4.19 19.46
N LYS A 198 9.23 3.14 20.26
CA LYS A 198 9.89 1.83 20.09
C LYS A 198 9.60 1.19 18.73
N HIS A 199 8.40 1.43 18.18
CA HIS A 199 7.97 0.85 16.92
C HIS A 199 8.62 1.57 15.73
N PHE A 200 8.81 2.88 15.80
CA PHE A 200 9.57 3.61 14.77
C PHE A 200 11.06 3.24 14.79
N MET A 201 11.64 3.00 15.96
CA MET A 201 13.01 2.48 16.06
C MET A 201 13.13 1.04 15.56
N GLU A 202 12.13 0.19 15.81
CA GLU A 202 12.06 -1.16 15.23
C GLU A 202 12.02 -1.09 13.70
N ALA A 203 11.13 -0.26 13.15
CA ALA A 203 11.03 -0.06 11.70
C ALA A 203 12.34 0.48 11.10
N TYR A 204 12.99 1.43 11.76
CA TYR A 204 14.30 1.95 11.36
C TYR A 204 15.35 0.83 11.26
N ASN A 205 15.48 0.02 12.32
CA ASN A 205 16.45 -1.07 12.37
C ASN A 205 16.16 -2.16 11.33
N LEU A 206 14.89 -2.50 11.12
CA LEU A 206 14.49 -3.43 10.08
C LEU A 206 14.77 -2.86 8.68
N ALA A 207 14.45 -1.58 8.45
CA ALA A 207 14.69 -0.90 7.17
C ALA A 207 16.18 -0.86 6.81
N LEU A 208 17.07 -0.67 7.80
CA LEU A 208 18.52 -0.78 7.61
C LEU A 208 18.93 -2.18 7.17
N ARG A 209 18.43 -3.22 7.86
CA ARG A 209 18.75 -4.63 7.54
C ARG A 209 18.28 -5.03 6.14
N VAL A 210 17.13 -4.54 5.69
CA VAL A 210 16.61 -4.84 4.34
C VAL A 210 17.12 -3.88 3.25
N GLY A 211 17.95 -2.89 3.61
CA GLY A 211 18.54 -1.95 2.65
C GLY A 211 17.55 -0.93 2.05
N LYS A 212 16.44 -0.62 2.73
CA LYS A 212 15.40 0.31 2.25
C LYS A 212 15.65 1.73 2.79
N THR A 213 16.58 2.46 2.18
CA THR A 213 17.05 3.79 2.64
C THR A 213 15.93 4.82 2.83
N PHE A 214 14.95 4.88 1.92
CA PHE A 214 13.78 5.77 2.08
C PHE A 214 13.00 5.48 3.38
N LEU A 215 12.81 4.20 3.71
CA LEU A 215 12.10 3.80 4.94
C LEU A 215 12.93 4.07 6.19
N VAL A 216 14.27 4.02 6.11
CA VAL A 216 15.16 4.43 7.21
C VAL A 216 14.92 5.90 7.55
N GLY A 217 14.96 6.78 6.55
CA GLY A 217 14.69 8.21 6.74
C GLY A 217 13.28 8.49 7.24
N SER A 218 12.26 7.85 6.65
CA SER A 218 10.87 8.00 7.07
C SER A 218 10.64 7.53 8.51
N SER A 219 11.20 6.39 8.91
CA SER A 219 11.08 5.89 10.29
C SER A 219 11.72 6.84 11.30
N LEU A 220 12.90 7.39 10.99
CA LEU A 220 13.58 8.36 11.85
C LEU A 220 12.81 9.68 11.96
N MET A 221 12.27 10.17 10.85
CA MET A 221 11.42 11.37 10.84
C MET A 221 10.23 11.21 11.78
N TRP A 222 9.52 10.07 11.71
CA TRP A 222 8.39 9.81 12.60
C TRP A 222 8.80 9.60 14.05
N TYR A 223 9.94 8.95 14.31
CA TYR A 223 10.51 8.88 15.66
C TYR A 223 10.74 10.27 16.26
N VAL A 224 11.42 11.14 15.53
CA VAL A 224 11.68 12.54 15.92
C VAL A 224 10.37 13.29 16.17
N ASN A 225 9.39 13.14 15.28
CA ASN A 225 8.09 13.77 15.43
C ASN A 225 7.39 13.33 16.74
N VAL A 226 7.42 12.04 17.05
CA VAL A 226 6.85 11.49 18.29
C VAL A 226 7.59 12.00 19.53
N CYS A 227 8.93 12.10 19.50
CA CYS A 227 9.70 12.69 20.60
C CYS A 227 9.33 14.15 20.85
N LEU A 228 9.20 14.95 19.78
CA LEU A 228 8.81 16.36 19.87
C LEU A 228 7.39 16.50 20.45
N VAL A 229 6.43 15.71 19.96
CA VAL A 229 5.04 15.71 20.47
C VAL A 229 4.97 15.22 21.92
N ALA A 230 5.85 14.29 22.30
CA ALA A 230 5.94 13.79 23.67
C ALA A 230 6.71 14.74 24.62
N GLY A 231 7.31 15.82 24.12
CA GLY A 231 8.13 16.74 24.92
C GLY A 231 9.45 16.16 25.40
N ILE A 232 10.02 15.20 24.65
CA ILE A 232 11.31 14.57 24.96
C ILE A 232 12.41 15.35 24.24
N GLU A 233 13.46 15.75 24.97
CA GLU A 233 14.67 16.33 24.38
C GLU A 233 15.41 15.28 23.54
N LEU A 234 15.73 15.66 22.30
CA LEU A 234 16.36 14.81 21.27
C LEU A 234 17.88 14.76 21.39
#